data_AF-V6L106-F1
#
_entry.id   AF-V6L106-F1
#
_cell.length_a   1.000
_cell.length_b   1.000
_cell.length_c   1.000
_cell.angle_alpha   90.00
_cell.angle_beta   90.00
_cell.angle_gamma   90.00
#
_symmetry.space_group_name_H-M   'P 1'
#
loop_
_entity.id
_entity.type
_entity.pdbx_description
1 polymer ?
#
loop_
_entity_poly.entity_id
_entity_poly.type
_entity_poly.pdbx_seq_one_letter_code
_entity_poly.pdbx_strand_id
1 'polypeptide(L)'
;VLSDWLLAVEADTADWPAERLELLDGVTQLIAVERERRDAARAVRRRLAQEVLELVLSGAASAELAARLRLAAPVPPPGPGSAPHWQVVTAAVDWAGEGGADIESGPVAQALLEELLDGAGTPPDTEGADRVAVAHTGDEAVALVPLPGGPVGTDAPGELEAEALCAAGRTPIERGLAGDGRLTLGVSAAVQSADGLRGALEEARHARRVAAARP
;
A
#
# COMPACT_ATOMS: atom_id res chain seq x y z
N VAL A 1 -13.92 -0.73 -8.26
CA VAL A 1 -13.07 -0.29 -7.13
C VAL A 1 -12.08 0.74 -7.67
N LEU A 2 -11.66 1.76 -6.91
CA LEU A 2 -10.81 2.86 -7.43
C LEU A 2 -9.43 2.42 -7.97
N SER A 3 -9.02 1.20 -7.65
CA SER A 3 -7.78 0.56 -8.10
C SER A 3 -7.99 -0.44 -9.26
N ASP A 4 -9.17 -0.49 -9.88
CA ASP A 4 -9.41 -1.34 -11.04
C ASP A 4 -8.66 -0.85 -12.28
N TRP A 5 -8.31 -1.79 -13.15
CA TRP A 5 -7.60 -1.50 -14.39
C TRP A 5 -8.61 -1.33 -15.53
N LEU A 6 -8.40 -0.31 -16.35
CA LEU A 6 -9.16 -0.08 -17.58
C LEU A 6 -8.18 0.16 -18.74
N LEU A 7 -8.49 -0.43 -19.89
CA LEU A 7 -7.78 -0.16 -21.13
C LEU A 7 -8.57 0.87 -21.93
N ALA A 8 -8.06 2.11 -21.95
CA ALA A 8 -8.61 3.16 -22.77
C ALA A 8 -7.87 3.23 -24.11
N VAL A 9 -8.62 3.27 -25.20
CA VAL A 9 -8.07 3.39 -26.56
C VAL A 9 -8.49 4.73 -27.13
N GLU A 10 -7.51 5.58 -27.43
CA GLU A 10 -7.75 6.88 -28.09
C GLU A 10 -7.94 6.68 -29.60
N ALA A 11 -9.07 6.10 -30.00
CA ALA A 11 -9.45 5.94 -31.39
C ALA A 11 -10.95 5.67 -31.54
N ASP A 12 -11.51 6.03 -32.69
CA ASP A 12 -12.79 5.48 -33.13
C ASP A 12 -12.59 4.02 -33.55
N THR A 13 -13.27 3.11 -32.85
CA THR A 13 -13.18 1.66 -33.07
C THR A 13 -14.25 1.14 -34.02
N ALA A 14 -15.18 1.99 -34.49
CA ALA A 14 -16.32 1.57 -35.29
C ALA A 14 -15.94 0.87 -36.61
N ASP A 15 -14.87 1.31 -37.26
CA ASP A 15 -14.40 0.80 -38.56
C ASP A 15 -13.17 -0.11 -38.45
N TRP A 16 -12.84 -0.61 -37.25
CA TRP A 16 -11.64 -1.42 -37.09
C TRP A 16 -11.78 -2.78 -37.79
N PRO A 17 -10.76 -3.21 -38.56
CA PRO A 17 -10.76 -4.55 -39.13
C PRO A 17 -10.63 -5.60 -38.01
N ALA A 18 -11.12 -6.82 -38.26
CA ALA A 18 -11.18 -7.89 -37.28
C ALA A 18 -9.79 -8.19 -36.66
N GLU A 19 -8.73 -8.14 -37.46
CA GLU A 19 -7.36 -8.35 -37.02
C GLU A 19 -6.92 -7.33 -35.95
N ARG A 20 -7.40 -6.08 -36.04
CA ARG A 20 -7.08 -5.05 -35.05
C ARG A 20 -7.87 -5.23 -33.75
N LEU A 21 -9.09 -5.74 -33.84
CA LEU A 21 -9.89 -6.12 -32.67
C LEU A 21 -9.29 -7.35 -31.97
N GLU A 22 -8.82 -8.34 -32.72
CA GLU A 22 -8.12 -9.52 -32.18
C GLU A 22 -6.83 -9.11 -31.46
N LEU A 23 -6.06 -8.15 -31.99
CA LEU A 23 -4.90 -7.61 -31.29
C LEU A 23 -5.28 -6.91 -29.98
N LEU A 24 -6.36 -6.11 -29.97
CA LEU A 24 -6.84 -5.45 -28.76
C LEU A 24 -7.30 -6.46 -27.70
N ASP A 25 -8.00 -7.51 -28.13
CA ASP A 25 -8.39 -8.62 -27.26
C ASP A 25 -7.15 -9.33 -26.67
N GLY A 26 -6.16 -9.64 -27.51
CA GLY A 26 -4.90 -10.24 -27.07
C GLY A 26 -4.16 -9.38 -26.04
N VAL A 27 -4.08 -8.05 -26.24
CA VAL A 27 -3.50 -7.13 -25.25
C VAL A 27 -4.31 -7.11 -23.96
N THR A 28 -5.64 -7.10 -24.04
CA THR A 28 -6.52 -7.13 -22.88
C THR A 28 -6.32 -8.41 -22.06
N GLN A 29 -6.18 -9.57 -22.73
CA GLN A 29 -5.89 -10.84 -22.09
C GLN A 29 -4.52 -10.83 -21.39
N LEU A 30 -3.48 -10.28 -22.01
CA LEU A 30 -2.16 -10.16 -21.39
C LEU A 30 -2.20 -9.28 -20.12
N ILE A 31 -2.91 -8.16 -20.19
CA ILE A 31 -3.11 -7.26 -19.05
C ILE A 31 -3.88 -7.97 -17.92
N ALA A 32 -4.91 -8.76 -18.25
CA ALA A 32 -5.67 -9.52 -17.28
C ALA A 32 -4.80 -10.57 -16.56
N VAL A 33 -3.98 -11.33 -17.30
CA VAL A 33 -3.04 -12.31 -16.73
C VAL A 33 -2.03 -11.64 -15.80
N GLU A 34 -1.49 -10.49 -16.20
CA GLU A 34 -0.55 -9.75 -15.35
C GLU A 34 -1.21 -9.22 -14.07
N ARG A 35 -2.45 -8.75 -14.17
CA ARG A 35 -3.25 -8.35 -13.01
C ARG A 35 -3.47 -9.52 -12.06
N GLU A 36 -3.89 -10.69 -12.56
CA GLU A 36 -4.10 -11.90 -11.75
C GLU A 36 -2.81 -12.32 -11.03
N ARG A 37 -1.66 -12.25 -11.72
CA ARG A 37 -0.34 -12.52 -11.15
C ARG A 37 -0.03 -11.57 -9.99
N ARG A 38 -0.28 -10.26 -10.17
CA ARG A 38 -0.06 -9.23 -9.16
C ARG A 38 -1.00 -9.40 -7.96
N ASP A 39 -2.28 -9.70 -8.19
CA ASP A 39 -3.26 -9.95 -7.14
C ASP A 39 -2.92 -11.22 -6.32
N ALA A 40 -2.47 -12.28 -6.99
CA ALA A 40 -2.00 -13.50 -6.34
C ALA A 40 -0.76 -13.24 -5.45
N ALA A 41 0.22 -12.46 -5.94
CA ALA A 41 1.39 -12.08 -5.15
C ALA A 41 1.00 -11.27 -3.90
N ARG A 42 0.05 -10.34 -4.03
CA ARG A 42 -0.48 -9.54 -2.92
C ARG A 42 -1.25 -10.37 -1.89
N ALA A 43 -2.00 -11.38 -2.32
CA ALA A 43 -2.85 -12.18 -1.42
C ALA A 43 -2.06 -12.81 -0.25
N VAL A 44 -0.86 -13.33 -0.52
CA VAL A 44 0.02 -13.90 0.52
C VAL A 44 0.47 -12.82 1.50
N ARG A 45 0.84 -11.63 1.01
CA ARG A 45 1.27 -10.53 1.86
C ARG A 45 0.14 -9.92 2.68
N ARG A 46 -1.04 -9.76 2.10
CA ARG A 46 -2.23 -9.30 2.83
C ARG A 46 -2.49 -10.21 4.03
N ARG A 47 -2.39 -11.53 3.83
CA ARG A 47 -2.53 -12.51 4.92
C ARG A 47 -1.45 -12.31 6.00
N LEU A 48 -0.19 -12.22 5.63
CA LEU A 48 0.91 -12.02 6.59
C LEU A 48 0.78 -10.68 7.34
N ALA A 49 0.43 -9.60 6.64
CA ALA A 49 0.18 -8.29 7.23
C ALA A 49 -0.98 -8.35 8.23
N GLN A 50 -2.07 -9.04 7.87
CA GLN A 50 -3.23 -9.20 8.73
C GLN A 50 -2.84 -9.91 10.04
N GLU A 51 -2.08 -11.00 9.93
CA GLU A 51 -1.64 -11.72 11.11
C GLU A 51 -0.68 -10.90 11.99
N VAL A 52 0.23 -10.09 11.39
CA VAL A 52 1.09 -9.16 12.15
C VAL A 52 0.23 -8.11 12.87
N LEU A 53 -0.75 -7.52 12.17
CA LEU A 53 -1.63 -6.51 12.74
C LEU A 53 -2.40 -7.06 13.93
N GLU A 54 -2.94 -8.28 13.83
CA GLU A 54 -3.62 -8.96 14.93
C GLU A 54 -2.72 -9.18 16.15
N LEU A 55 -1.46 -9.57 15.95
CA LEU A 55 -0.47 -9.70 17.03
C LEU A 55 -0.18 -8.35 17.72
N VAL A 56 -0.03 -7.28 16.93
CA VAL A 56 0.20 -5.92 17.47
C VAL A 56 -0.98 -5.45 18.32
N LEU A 57 -2.21 -5.62 17.80
CA LEU A 57 -3.45 -5.19 18.45
C LEU A 57 -3.77 -6.03 19.70
N SER A 58 -3.47 -7.33 19.69
CA SER A 58 -3.77 -8.24 20.80
C SER A 58 -2.81 -8.17 21.97
N GLY A 59 -1.69 -7.47 21.87
CA GLY A 59 -0.72 -7.47 22.98
C GLY A 59 0.37 -8.54 22.89
N ALA A 60 0.53 -9.22 21.75
CA ALA A 60 1.38 -10.41 21.66
C ALA A 60 2.84 -10.16 22.08
N ALA A 61 3.53 -11.24 22.48
CA ALA A 61 4.92 -11.16 22.91
C ALA A 61 5.83 -10.71 21.74
N SER A 62 6.81 -9.87 22.05
CA SER A 62 7.75 -9.33 21.07
C SER A 62 8.45 -10.40 20.23
N ALA A 63 8.82 -11.53 20.83
CA ALA A 63 9.45 -12.64 20.12
C ALA A 63 8.55 -13.26 19.05
N GLU A 64 7.24 -13.34 19.30
CA GLU A 64 6.25 -13.85 18.35
C GLU A 64 6.02 -12.85 17.21
N LEU A 65 5.87 -11.58 17.55
CA LEU A 65 5.76 -10.51 16.57
C LEU A 65 7.00 -10.43 15.67
N ALA A 66 8.20 -10.52 16.25
CA ALA A 66 9.46 -10.56 15.51
C ALA A 66 9.55 -11.79 14.60
N ALA A 67 9.04 -12.95 15.03
CA ALA A 67 8.97 -14.15 14.19
C ALA A 67 8.05 -13.95 12.99
N ARG A 68 6.90 -13.30 13.17
CA ARG A 68 5.99 -13.02 12.07
C ARG A 68 6.53 -11.96 11.11
N LEU A 69 7.16 -10.91 11.61
CA LEU A 69 7.81 -9.88 10.78
C LEU A 69 8.92 -10.46 9.90
N ARG A 70 9.69 -11.46 10.38
CA ARG A 70 10.69 -12.15 9.54
C ARG A 70 10.07 -12.89 8.36
N LEU A 71 8.83 -13.38 8.47
CA LEU A 71 8.11 -14.02 7.38
C LEU A 71 7.52 -12.99 6.40
N ALA A 72 7.15 -11.81 6.90
CA ALA A 72 6.63 -10.71 6.09
C ALA A 72 7.73 -9.88 5.41
N ALA A 73 8.97 -9.99 5.89
CA ALA A 73 10.11 -9.26 5.34
C ALA A 73 10.40 -9.68 3.89
N PRO A 74 10.74 -8.73 2.99
CA PRO A 74 11.21 -9.05 1.67
C PRO A 74 12.51 -9.85 1.76
N VAL A 75 12.76 -10.70 0.77
CA VAL A 75 14.03 -11.42 0.67
C VAL A 75 15.16 -10.39 0.50
N PRO A 76 16.13 -10.33 1.42
CA PRO A 76 17.20 -9.34 1.31
C PRO A 76 18.11 -9.68 0.10
N PRO A 77 18.64 -8.67 -0.60
CA PRO A 77 19.68 -8.89 -1.59
C PRO A 77 20.94 -9.47 -0.92
N PRO A 78 21.80 -10.19 -1.68
CA PRO A 78 23.03 -10.76 -1.12
C PRO A 78 23.97 -9.66 -0.60
N GLY A 79 24.39 -9.79 0.66
CA GLY A 79 25.28 -8.84 1.36
C GLY A 79 25.21 -9.02 2.89
N PRO A 80 26.03 -8.29 3.67
CA PRO A 80 25.89 -8.26 5.13
C PRO A 80 24.54 -7.60 5.48
N GLY A 81 23.50 -8.43 5.66
CA GLY A 81 22.16 -7.97 5.94
C GLY A 81 21.99 -7.55 7.40
N SER A 82 21.70 -6.28 7.63
CA SER A 82 20.99 -5.84 8.84
C SER A 82 19.51 -6.23 8.72
N ALA A 83 18.85 -6.50 9.85
CA ALA A 83 17.40 -6.67 9.84
C ALA A 83 16.74 -5.36 9.35
N PRO A 84 15.65 -5.44 8.58
CA PRO A 84 14.98 -4.23 8.10
C PRO A 84 14.44 -3.43 9.27
N HIS A 85 14.52 -2.10 9.16
CA HIS A 85 13.66 -1.23 9.96
C HIS A 85 12.25 -1.27 9.38
N TRP A 86 11.27 -0.85 10.16
CA TRP A 86 9.87 -0.86 9.78
C TRP A 86 9.26 0.53 9.95
N GLN A 87 8.50 0.97 8.96
CA GLN A 87 7.55 2.07 9.11
C GLN A 87 6.13 1.53 9.01
N VAL A 88 5.21 2.21 9.68
CA VAL A 88 3.78 1.95 9.57
C VAL A 88 3.14 3.11 8.83
N VAL A 89 2.35 2.79 7.80
CA VAL A 89 1.49 3.75 7.12
C VAL A 89 0.05 3.35 7.35
N THR A 90 -0.78 4.28 7.79
CA THR A 90 -2.22 4.07 7.93
C THR A 90 -2.96 4.89 6.90
N ALA A 91 -4.04 4.33 6.36
CA ALA A 91 -4.89 4.99 5.38
C ALA A 91 -6.36 4.80 5.73
N ALA A 92 -7.20 5.79 5.44
CA ALA A 92 -8.66 5.66 5.49
C ALA A 92 -9.29 6.49 4.39
N VAL A 93 -10.40 6.02 3.85
CA VAL A 93 -11.21 6.74 2.86
C VAL A 93 -12.51 7.15 3.52
N ASP A 94 -12.74 8.46 3.58
CA ASP A 94 -14.00 9.03 4.04
C ASP A 94 -14.85 9.38 2.80
N TRP A 95 -15.98 8.71 2.61
CA TRP A 95 -16.88 9.00 1.49
C TRP A 95 -17.89 10.10 1.84
N ALA A 96 -18.19 10.95 0.86
CA ALA A 96 -19.22 11.97 0.93
C ALA A 96 -20.55 11.44 0.35
N GLY A 97 -21.67 11.79 1.01
CA GLY A 97 -23.02 11.52 0.51
C GLY A 97 -23.57 10.12 0.80
N GLU A 98 -24.85 9.92 0.50
CA GLU A 98 -25.62 8.71 0.84
C GLU A 98 -25.13 7.46 0.09
N GLY A 99 -24.56 7.62 -1.12
CA GLY A 99 -24.03 6.51 -1.92
C GLY A 99 -22.69 5.93 -1.41
N GLY A 100 -21.98 6.66 -0.54
CA GLY A 100 -20.72 6.21 0.06
C GLY A 100 -20.91 5.28 1.27
N ALA A 101 -22.10 5.27 1.88
CA ALA A 101 -22.37 4.50 3.09
C ALA A 101 -22.35 2.98 2.85
N ASP A 102 -22.64 2.54 1.62
CA ASP A 102 -22.62 1.13 1.22
C ASP A 102 -21.24 0.64 0.78
N ILE A 103 -20.23 1.52 0.72
CA ILE A 103 -18.87 1.18 0.29
C ILE A 103 -18.02 0.81 1.51
N GLU A 104 -17.54 -0.43 1.54
CA GLU A 104 -16.58 -0.88 2.55
C GLU A 104 -15.25 -0.13 2.40
N SER A 105 -15.00 0.82 3.30
CA SER A 105 -13.87 1.75 3.20
C SER A 105 -12.51 1.09 3.46
N GLY A 106 -12.46 0.06 4.33
CA GLY A 106 -11.24 -0.67 4.65
C GLY A 106 -10.58 -1.33 3.42
N PRO A 107 -11.29 -2.19 2.67
CA PRO A 107 -10.78 -2.77 1.43
C PRO A 107 -10.38 -1.74 0.37
N VAL A 108 -11.11 -0.63 0.24
CA VAL A 108 -10.72 0.44 -0.69
C VAL A 108 -9.44 1.14 -0.22
N ALA A 109 -9.33 1.47 1.06
CA ALA A 109 -8.13 2.05 1.64
C ALA A 109 -6.92 1.11 1.48
N GLN A 110 -7.11 -0.20 1.62
CA GLN A 110 -6.07 -1.21 1.41
C GLN A 110 -5.57 -1.18 -0.03
N ALA A 111 -6.49 -1.24 -1.00
CA ALA A 111 -6.13 -1.25 -2.41
C ALA A 111 -5.45 0.05 -2.85
N LEU A 112 -5.95 1.21 -2.40
CA LEU A 112 -5.32 2.50 -2.69
C LEU A 112 -3.92 2.62 -2.07
N LEU A 113 -3.76 2.16 -0.82
CA LEU A 113 -2.47 2.20 -0.14
C LEU A 113 -1.44 1.27 -0.81
N GLU A 114 -1.87 0.11 -1.30
CA GLU A 114 -1.02 -0.79 -2.11
C GLU A 114 -0.56 -0.14 -3.42
N GLU A 115 -1.43 0.57 -4.15
CA GLU A 115 -1.03 1.26 -5.38
C GLU A 115 -0.11 2.47 -5.12
N LEU A 116 -0.40 3.26 -4.08
CA LEU A 116 0.42 4.42 -3.72
C LEU A 116 1.84 4.01 -3.33
N LEU A 117 1.96 2.93 -2.54
CA LEU A 117 3.26 2.47 -2.06
C LEU A 117 4.05 1.69 -3.12
N ASP A 118 3.41 1.18 -4.16
CA ASP A 118 4.13 0.59 -5.29
C ASP A 118 4.80 1.67 -6.17
N GLY A 119 4.15 2.84 -6.32
CA GLY A 119 4.69 3.97 -7.07
C GLY A 119 5.64 4.88 -6.29
N ALA A 120 5.57 4.89 -4.96
CA ALA A 120 6.37 5.76 -4.11
C ALA A 120 7.75 5.15 -3.79
N GLY A 121 8.79 5.58 -4.51
CA GLY A 121 10.18 5.41 -4.06
C GLY A 121 10.93 4.18 -4.57
N THR A 122 10.40 3.47 -5.56
CA THR A 122 11.13 2.36 -6.18
C THR A 122 11.93 2.85 -7.39
N PRO A 123 13.27 2.69 -7.44
CA PRO A 123 14.01 2.81 -8.69
C PRO A 123 13.41 1.81 -9.71
N PRO A 124 13.29 2.17 -11.00
CA PRO A 124 12.59 1.36 -12.02
C PRO A 124 13.11 -0.08 -12.18
N ASP A 125 14.28 -0.37 -11.63
CA ASP A 125 15.01 -1.65 -11.78
C ASP A 125 14.80 -2.60 -10.59
N THR A 126 14.06 -2.18 -9.56
CA THR A 126 13.71 -3.04 -8.41
C THR A 126 12.22 -3.33 -8.47
N GLU A 127 11.81 -4.59 -8.45
CA GLU A 127 10.39 -4.96 -8.35
C GLU A 127 9.82 -4.47 -7.00
N GLY A 128 9.25 -3.25 -6.98
CA GLY A 128 8.74 -2.55 -5.80
C GLY A 128 7.48 -3.16 -5.21
N ALA A 129 6.69 -3.79 -6.08
CA ALA A 129 5.41 -4.43 -5.75
C ALA A 129 5.57 -5.54 -4.72
N ASP A 130 6.80 -6.03 -4.55
CA ASP A 130 7.13 -7.16 -3.71
C ASP A 130 7.56 -6.82 -2.27
N ARG A 131 7.53 -5.53 -1.87
CA ARG A 131 8.03 -5.11 -0.56
C ARG A 131 6.99 -4.82 0.50
N VAL A 132 5.84 -4.29 0.11
CA VAL A 132 4.88 -3.72 1.06
C VAL A 132 3.78 -4.74 1.38
N ALA A 133 3.46 -4.87 2.66
CA ALA A 133 2.40 -5.75 3.14
C ALA A 133 1.30 -4.90 3.79
N VAL A 134 0.08 -4.95 3.26
CA VAL A 134 -1.04 -4.11 3.71
C VAL A 134 -2.18 -4.96 4.24
N ALA A 135 -2.63 -4.66 5.44
CA ALA A 135 -3.81 -5.22 6.10
C ALA A 135 -4.91 -4.16 6.21
N HIS A 136 -6.10 -4.55 6.63
CA HIS A 136 -7.13 -3.60 7.03
C HIS A 136 -7.86 -4.05 8.29
N THR A 137 -8.36 -3.09 9.06
CA THR A 137 -9.17 -3.32 10.25
C THR A 137 -10.26 -2.26 10.32
N GLY A 138 -11.52 -2.69 10.28
CA GLY A 138 -12.65 -1.77 10.13
C GLY A 138 -12.55 -0.96 8.84
N ASP A 139 -12.49 0.36 8.98
CA ASP A 139 -12.46 1.34 7.89
C ASP A 139 -11.04 1.77 7.46
N GLU A 140 -10.00 1.33 8.18
CA GLU A 140 -8.62 1.73 7.91
C GLU A 140 -7.77 0.58 7.38
N ALA A 141 -6.83 0.95 6.51
CA ALA A 141 -5.74 0.11 6.07
C ALA A 141 -4.45 0.43 6.82
N VAL A 142 -3.61 -0.58 7.01
CA VAL A 142 -2.33 -0.51 7.71
C VAL A 142 -1.27 -1.22 6.86
N ALA A 143 -0.31 -0.46 6.36
CA ALA A 143 0.85 -0.98 5.66
C ALA A 143 2.05 -1.11 6.60
N LEU A 144 2.74 -2.25 6.49
CA LEU A 144 4.06 -2.49 7.05
C LEU A 144 5.08 -2.28 5.93
N VAL A 145 5.90 -1.25 6.07
CA VAL A 145 6.88 -0.85 5.07
C VAL A 145 8.27 -1.23 5.57
N PRO A 146 8.91 -2.25 4.97
CA PRO A 146 10.28 -2.61 5.30
C PRO A 146 11.25 -1.60 4.67
N LEU A 147 12.10 -1.04 5.51
CA LEU A 147 13.17 -0.15 5.11
C LEU A 147 14.50 -0.90 5.09
N PRO A 148 15.42 -0.58 4.17
CA PRO A 148 16.76 -1.14 4.21
C PRO A 148 17.42 -0.75 5.55
N GLY A 149 17.98 -1.74 6.25
CA GLY A 149 18.62 -1.47 7.53
C GLY A 149 19.93 -0.69 7.34
N GLY A 150 20.02 0.48 7.95
CA GLY A 150 21.24 1.31 8.02
C GLY A 150 21.80 1.36 9.45
N PRO A 151 23.03 1.90 9.64
CA PRO A 151 23.56 2.16 10.97
C PRO A 151 22.66 3.11 11.78
N VAL A 152 22.59 2.85 13.09
CA VAL A 152 21.74 3.58 14.05
C VAL A 152 22.10 5.08 14.08
N GLY A 153 21.09 5.96 13.95
CA GLY A 153 21.24 7.42 14.14
C GLY A 153 21.43 8.24 12.87
N THR A 154 21.37 7.61 11.69
CA THR A 154 21.25 8.26 10.38
C THR A 154 19.84 8.03 9.85
N ASP A 155 19.20 9.06 9.26
CA ASP A 155 17.94 8.89 8.51
C ASP A 155 18.12 7.71 7.56
N ALA A 156 17.30 6.66 7.71
CA ALA A 156 17.50 5.46 6.93
C ALA A 156 17.19 5.80 5.46
N PRO A 157 18.11 5.52 4.52
CA PRO A 157 17.82 5.73 3.10
C PRO A 157 16.53 5.00 2.72
N GLY A 158 15.53 5.76 2.25
CA GLY A 158 14.24 5.19 1.84
C GLY A 158 13.13 5.27 2.89
N GLU A 159 13.32 5.97 4.02
CA GLU A 159 12.19 6.37 4.87
C GLU A 159 11.12 7.10 4.05
N LEU A 160 9.86 6.71 4.25
CA LEU A 160 8.73 7.35 3.61
C LEU A 160 8.46 8.70 4.26
N GLU A 161 8.55 9.75 3.46
CA GLU A 161 8.09 11.08 3.85
C GLU A 161 6.61 11.25 3.51
N ALA A 162 5.82 11.67 4.49
CA ALA A 162 4.38 11.88 4.30
C ALA A 162 4.07 12.87 3.16
N GLU A 163 4.89 13.92 3.02
CA GLU A 163 4.71 14.92 1.96
C GLU A 163 5.01 14.35 0.57
N ALA A 164 6.07 13.55 0.43
CA ALA A 164 6.42 12.88 -0.83
C ALA A 164 5.33 11.87 -1.24
N LEU A 165 4.83 11.05 -0.30
CA LEU A 165 3.75 10.11 -0.55
C LEU A 165 2.45 10.83 -0.96
N CYS A 166 2.10 11.92 -0.26
CA CYS A 166 0.97 12.76 -0.63
C CYS A 166 1.13 13.37 -2.03
N ALA A 167 2.33 13.87 -2.36
CA ALA A 167 2.61 14.49 -3.65
C ALA A 167 2.50 13.48 -4.80
N ALA A 168 3.01 12.25 -4.61
CA ALA A 168 2.92 11.18 -5.60
C ALA A 168 1.45 10.76 -5.88
N GLY A 169 0.63 10.70 -4.83
CA GLY A 169 -0.77 10.28 -4.92
C GLY A 169 -1.76 11.37 -5.32
N ARG A 170 -1.43 12.65 -5.15
CA ARG A 170 -2.39 13.76 -5.22
C ARG A 170 -3.23 13.75 -6.49
N THR A 171 -2.58 13.88 -7.64
CA THR A 171 -3.27 13.98 -8.94
C THR A 171 -4.15 12.76 -9.28
N PRO A 172 -3.65 11.50 -9.21
CA PRO A 172 -4.49 10.36 -9.54
C PRO A 172 -5.63 10.15 -8.54
N ILE A 173 -5.41 10.37 -7.24
CA ILE A 173 -6.43 10.17 -6.20
C ILE A 173 -7.51 11.24 -6.27
N GLU A 174 -7.16 12.52 -6.45
CA GLU A 174 -8.15 13.59 -6.63
C GLU A 174 -9.05 13.35 -7.85
N ARG A 175 -8.46 12.87 -8.95
CA ARG A 175 -9.23 12.51 -10.15
C ARG A 175 -10.11 11.29 -9.94
N GLY A 176 -9.60 10.25 -9.27
CA GLY A 176 -10.33 9.02 -9.03
C GLY A 176 -11.49 9.19 -8.05
N LEU A 177 -11.28 9.96 -6.98
CA LEU A 177 -12.31 10.25 -5.98
C LEU A 177 -13.34 11.27 -6.48
N ALA A 178 -12.99 12.11 -7.46
CA ALA A 178 -13.90 13.08 -8.10
C ALA A 178 -14.70 13.99 -7.14
N GLY A 179 -14.22 14.17 -5.90
CA GLY A 179 -14.91 14.92 -4.84
C GLY A 179 -15.89 14.10 -4.00
N ASP A 180 -16.13 12.83 -4.35
CA ASP A 180 -17.05 11.92 -3.65
C ASP A 180 -16.40 11.27 -2.41
N GLY A 181 -15.11 11.50 -2.19
CA GLY A 181 -14.43 11.01 -1.00
C GLY A 181 -13.07 11.65 -0.78
N ARG A 182 -12.46 11.30 0.36
CA ARG A 182 -11.18 11.83 0.81
C ARG A 182 -10.32 10.72 1.38
N LEU A 183 -9.12 10.54 0.82
CA LEU A 183 -8.10 9.67 1.37
C LEU A 183 -7.26 10.41 2.41
N THR A 184 -7.13 9.86 3.60
CA THR A 184 -6.19 10.35 4.64
C THR A 184 -5.09 9.35 4.89
N LEU A 185 -3.88 9.86 5.09
CA LEU A 185 -2.69 9.06 5.36
C LEU A 185 -2.03 9.52 6.66
N GLY A 186 -1.43 8.58 7.38
CA GLY A 186 -0.54 8.86 8.50
C GLY A 186 0.67 7.94 8.44
N VAL A 187 1.86 8.50 8.63
CA VAL A 187 3.15 7.80 8.52
C VAL A 187 3.85 7.89 9.87
N SER A 188 4.38 6.77 10.37
CA SER A 188 5.19 6.73 11.59
C SER A 188 6.66 7.05 11.32
N ALA A 189 7.42 7.34 12.38
CA ALA A 189 8.87 7.19 12.34
C ALA A 189 9.27 5.72 12.09
N ALA A 190 10.50 5.51 11.63
CA ALA A 190 11.06 4.17 11.49
C ALA A 190 11.37 3.54 12.85
N VAL A 191 11.03 2.26 13.01
CA VAL A 191 11.34 1.45 14.20
C VAL A 191 12.23 0.27 13.84
N GLN A 192 13.16 -0.05 14.74
CA GLN A 192 14.24 -1.02 14.48
C GLN A 192 13.90 -2.44 14.97
N SER A 193 12.79 -2.59 15.70
CA SER A 193 12.40 -3.85 16.32
C SER A 193 10.88 -4.00 16.42
N ALA A 194 10.45 -5.24 16.68
CA ALA A 194 9.05 -5.58 16.92
C ALA A 194 8.44 -4.79 18.10
N ASP A 195 9.23 -4.47 19.14
CA ASP A 195 8.76 -3.71 20.31
C ASP A 195 8.25 -2.32 19.95
N GLY A 196 8.86 -1.69 18.95
CA GLY A 196 8.48 -0.36 18.50
C GLY A 196 7.20 -0.32 17.65
N LEU A 197 6.73 -1.48 17.14
CA LEU A 197 5.68 -1.49 16.12
C LEU A 197 4.32 -1.01 16.62
N ARG A 198 4.00 -1.26 17.90
CA ARG A 198 2.78 -0.70 18.51
C ARG A 198 2.85 0.83 18.56
N GLY A 199 3.96 1.37 19.03
CA GLY A 199 4.17 2.82 19.09
C GLY A 199 4.10 3.46 17.70
N ALA A 200 4.72 2.82 16.70
CA ALA A 200 4.65 3.25 15.30
C ALA A 200 3.20 3.24 14.77
N LEU A 201 2.41 2.20 15.06
CA LEU A 201 0.99 2.16 14.67
C LEU A 201 0.17 3.28 15.35
N GLU A 202 0.40 3.53 16.64
CA GLU A 202 -0.28 4.60 17.37
C GLU A 202 0.07 5.99 16.82
N GLU A 203 1.35 6.20 16.50
CA GLU A 203 1.86 7.43 15.87
C GLU A 203 1.24 7.63 14.48
N ALA A 204 1.30 6.63 13.60
CA ALA A 204 0.71 6.69 12.26
C ALA A 204 -0.79 7.01 12.33
N ARG A 205 -1.54 6.33 13.22
CA ARG A 205 -2.96 6.63 13.45
C ARG A 205 -3.18 8.05 13.96
N HIS A 206 -2.32 8.55 14.85
CA HIS A 206 -2.40 9.92 15.34
C HIS A 206 -2.16 10.93 14.21
N ALA A 207 -1.12 10.73 13.40
CA ALA A 207 -0.84 11.56 12.23
C ALA A 207 -2.02 11.55 11.23
N ARG A 208 -2.62 10.38 10.95
CA ARG A 208 -3.82 10.27 10.10
C ARG A 208 -4.99 11.07 10.65
N ARG A 209 -5.27 10.99 11.97
CA ARG A 209 -6.33 11.79 12.60
C ARG A 209 -6.06 13.30 12.49
N VAL A 210 -4.81 13.72 12.63
CA VAL A 210 -4.42 15.12 12.42
C VAL A 210 -4.66 15.52 10.96
N ALA A 211 -4.34 14.67 9.99
CA ALA A 211 -4.61 14.92 8.57
C ALA A 211 -6.12 14.95 8.26
N ALA A 212 -6.93 14.10 8.92
CA ALA A 212 -8.38 14.08 8.81
C ALA A 212 -9.02 15.39 9.29
N ALA A 213 -8.47 16.01 10.33
CA ALA A 213 -8.97 17.28 10.88
C ALA A 213 -8.56 18.51 10.05
N ARG A 214 -7.70 18.37 9.04
CA ARG A 214 -7.31 19.47 8.15
C ARG A 214 -8.37 19.68 7.05
N PRO A 215 -8.74 20.93 6.76
CA PRO A 215 -9.70 21.26 5.71
C PRO A 215 -9.20 20.86 4.31
#